data_AF-A0A1G2HFM4-F1
#
_entry.id   AF-A0A1G2HFM4-F1
#
_cell.length_a   1.000
_cell.length_b   1.000
_cell.length_c   1.000
_cell.angle_alpha   90.00
_cell.angle_beta   90.00
_cell.angle_gamma   90.00
#
_symmetry.space_group_name_H-M   'P 1'
#
loop_
_entity.id
_entity.type
_entity.pdbx_description
1 polymer ?
#
loop_
_entity_poly.entity_id
_entity_poly.type
_entity_poly.pdbx_seq_one_letter_code
_entity_poly.pdbx_strand_id
1 'polypeptide(L)'
;MKPSRDVEPFLAITAELGLDPYSTPVSCPHPNYGYGGAMGPAQFIPSTWMGYRERVSAILGRPANPWLIQDAFIASAVKLADAGAASQNYSAERKAALIYYAGGGWNNPLYWAYTDARGVGIMDLSTTYQRDIDILEGN
;
A
#
# COMPACT_ATOMS: atom_id res chain seq x y z
N MET A 1 1.65 -15.91 1.55
CA MET A 1 2.12 -15.11 2.69
C MET A 1 3.37 -15.76 3.29
N LYS A 2 4.29 -14.99 3.88
CA LYS A 2 5.49 -15.57 4.52
C LYS A 2 5.10 -16.16 5.89
N PRO A 3 5.25 -17.48 6.12
CA PRO A 3 4.72 -18.12 7.32
C PRO A 3 5.19 -17.51 8.64
N SER A 4 6.49 -17.25 8.78
CA SER A 4 7.10 -16.75 10.02
C SER A 4 6.85 -15.27 10.31
N ARG A 5 6.17 -14.54 9.43
CA ARG A 5 5.96 -13.10 9.57
C ARG A 5 4.48 -12.71 9.43
N ASP A 6 3.75 -13.34 8.52
CA ASP A 6 2.47 -12.83 8.04
C ASP A 6 1.26 -13.66 8.46
N VAL A 7 1.43 -14.96 8.75
CA VAL A 7 0.31 -15.85 9.07
C VAL A 7 -0.34 -15.47 10.40
N GLU A 8 0.45 -15.31 11.46
CA GLU A 8 -0.08 -14.95 12.77
C GLU A 8 -0.77 -13.56 12.76
N PRO A 9 -0.18 -12.49 12.19
CA PRO A 9 -0.90 -11.23 12.00
C PRO A 9 -2.19 -11.37 11.18
N PHE A 10 -2.18 -12.18 10.12
CA PHE A 10 -3.38 -12.40 9.31
C PHE A 10 -4.50 -13.03 10.13
N LEU A 11 -4.21 -14.08 10.91
CA LEU A 11 -5.20 -14.72 11.78
C LEU A 11 -5.75 -13.76 12.84
N ALA A 12 -4.90 -12.91 13.43
CA ALA A 12 -5.32 -11.90 14.39
C ALA A 12 -6.26 -10.86 13.76
N ILE A 13 -5.93 -10.36 12.56
CA ILE A 13 -6.74 -9.38 11.83
C ILE A 13 -8.11 -9.97 11.46
N THR A 14 -8.13 -11.21 10.96
CA THR A 14 -9.41 -11.85 10.61
C THR A 14 -10.28 -12.12 11.83
N ALA A 15 -9.68 -12.52 12.96
CA ALA A 15 -10.40 -12.73 14.21
C ALA A 15 -11.00 -11.42 14.75
N GLU A 16 -10.25 -10.32 14.72
CA GLU A 16 -10.69 -8.99 15.14
C GLU A 16 -11.90 -8.51 14.32
N LEU A 17 -11.88 -8.78 13.01
CA LEU A 17 -12.93 -8.36 12.07
C LEU A 17 -14.09 -9.36 11.96
N GLY A 18 -14.06 -10.47 12.71
CA GLY A 18 -15.08 -11.52 12.65
C GLY A 18 -15.13 -12.26 11.31
N LEU A 19 -14.01 -12.35 10.61
CA LEU A 19 -13.87 -12.99 9.31
C LEU A 19 -13.29 -14.41 9.44
N ASP A 20 -13.69 -15.31 8.54
CA ASP A 20 -13.06 -16.63 8.44
C ASP A 20 -11.75 -16.53 7.64
N PRO A 21 -10.59 -16.86 8.24
CA PRO A 21 -9.29 -16.75 7.57
C PRO A 21 -9.13 -17.67 6.36
N TYR A 22 -9.92 -18.74 6.25
CA TYR A 22 -9.82 -19.69 5.13
C TYR A 22 -10.61 -19.25 3.90
N SER A 23 -11.59 -18.36 4.05
CA SER A 23 -12.38 -17.78 2.96
C SER A 23 -12.05 -16.32 2.67
N THR A 24 -11.29 -15.66 3.54
CA THR A 24 -10.90 -14.26 3.36
C THR A 24 -9.79 -14.12 2.30
N PRO A 25 -10.01 -13.33 1.22
CA PRO A 25 -9.10 -13.30 0.09
C PRO A 25 -7.80 -12.54 0.38
N VAL A 26 -6.71 -13.07 -0.14
CA VAL A 26 -5.39 -12.42 -0.19
C VAL A 26 -4.77 -12.62 -1.58
N SER A 27 -3.80 -11.80 -1.94
CA SER A 27 -3.16 -11.89 -3.26
C SER A 27 -2.45 -13.24 -3.47
N CYS A 28 -2.44 -13.71 -4.72
CA CYS A 28 -1.71 -14.92 -5.09
C CYS A 28 -0.19 -14.69 -5.07
N PRO A 29 0.60 -15.76 -4.88
CA PRO A 29 2.05 -15.70 -5.06
C PRO A 29 2.43 -15.25 -6.46
N HIS A 30 3.40 -14.35 -6.56
CA HIS A 30 3.94 -13.96 -7.86
C HIS A 30 4.87 -15.08 -8.38
N PRO A 31 4.71 -15.55 -9.64
CA PRO A 31 5.46 -16.69 -10.18
C PRO A 31 6.98 -16.57 -10.04
N ASN A 32 7.51 -15.35 -10.12
CA ASN A 32 8.96 -15.09 -10.18
C ASN A 32 9.61 -14.59 -8.87
N TYR A 33 8.86 -14.18 -7.84
CA TYR A 33 9.43 -13.40 -6.72
C TYR A 33 8.98 -13.86 -5.31
N GLY A 34 8.31 -15.01 -5.20
CA GLY A 34 8.05 -15.64 -3.90
C GLY A 34 6.59 -15.59 -3.45
N TYR A 35 6.35 -15.16 -2.20
CA TYR A 35 5.05 -15.31 -1.53
C TYR A 35 3.99 -14.31 -2.01
N GLY A 36 2.73 -14.73 -2.00
CA GLY A 36 1.56 -13.83 -2.07
C GLY A 36 1.13 -13.39 -0.68
N GLY A 37 -0.14 -13.04 -0.50
CA GLY A 37 -0.74 -12.83 0.82
C GLY A 37 -1.00 -11.39 1.20
N ALA A 38 -0.90 -10.46 0.27
CA ALA A 38 -1.29 -9.08 0.51
C ALA A 38 -2.81 -8.95 0.61
N MET A 39 -3.29 -8.17 1.56
CA MET A 39 -4.70 -8.00 1.88
C MET A 39 -5.27 -6.78 1.17
N GLY A 40 -6.49 -6.95 0.64
CA GLY A 40 -7.31 -5.85 0.14
C GLY A 40 -6.74 -5.07 -1.06
N PRO A 41 -7.43 -3.98 -1.46
CA PRO A 41 -7.12 -3.24 -2.68
C PRO A 41 -5.78 -2.49 -2.59
N ALA A 42 -5.36 -2.04 -1.41
CA ALA A 42 -4.07 -1.38 -1.21
C ALA A 42 -2.89 -2.37 -1.05
N GLN A 43 -3.15 -3.68 -1.13
CA GLN A 43 -2.13 -4.74 -1.09
C GLN A 43 -1.21 -4.64 0.15
N PHE A 44 -1.80 -4.45 1.34
CA PHE A 44 -1.04 -4.46 2.58
C PHE A 44 -0.61 -5.87 2.99
N ILE A 45 0.67 -6.05 3.27
CA ILE A 45 1.16 -7.25 3.95
C ILE A 45 0.61 -7.27 5.40
N PRO A 46 0.15 -8.42 5.93
CA PRO A 46 -0.41 -8.52 7.27
C PRO A 46 0.46 -7.89 8.36
N SER A 47 1.76 -8.19 8.41
CA SER A 47 2.66 -7.59 9.40
C SER A 47 2.81 -6.08 9.25
N THR A 48 2.73 -5.55 8.03
CA THR A 48 2.79 -4.10 7.78
C THR A 48 1.50 -3.44 8.25
N TRP A 49 0.34 -4.05 7.99
CA TRP A 49 -0.96 -3.54 8.44
C TRP A 49 -1.02 -3.35 9.96
N MET A 50 -0.46 -4.29 10.74
CA MET A 50 -0.41 -4.18 12.20
C MET A 50 0.26 -2.89 12.69
N GLY A 51 1.24 -2.36 11.96
CA GLY A 51 1.90 -1.09 12.31
C GLY A 51 1.06 0.16 12.03
N TYR A 52 0.01 0.05 11.22
CA TYR A 52 -0.82 1.19 10.79
C TYR A 52 -2.25 1.12 11.31
N ARG A 53 -2.77 -0.07 11.63
CA ARG A 53 -4.20 -0.29 11.92
C ARG A 53 -4.75 0.61 13.03
N GLU A 54 -3.98 0.88 14.08
CA GLU A 54 -4.45 1.68 15.22
C GLU A 54 -4.61 3.15 14.84
N ARG A 55 -3.64 3.70 14.11
CA ARG A 55 -3.69 5.08 13.60
C ARG A 55 -4.83 5.25 12.59
N VAL A 56 -5.03 4.26 11.71
CA VAL A 56 -6.14 4.27 10.75
C VAL A 56 -7.49 4.17 11.47
N SER A 57 -7.58 3.32 12.49
CA SER A 57 -8.80 3.18 13.31
C SER A 57 -9.12 4.48 14.06
N ALA A 58 -8.11 5.18 14.57
CA ALA A 58 -8.27 6.47 15.21
C ALA A 58 -8.79 7.56 14.24
N ILE A 59 -8.34 7.56 12.98
CA ILE A 59 -8.85 8.45 11.94
C ILE A 59 -10.32 8.13 11.60
N LEU A 60 -10.66 6.84 11.55
CA LEU A 60 -11.99 6.37 11.17
C LEU A 60 -13.02 6.42 12.31
N GLY A 61 -12.58 6.43 13.57
CA GLY A 61 -13.46 6.28 14.74
C GLY A 61 -14.05 4.87 14.90
N ARG A 62 -13.52 3.86 14.18
CA ARG A 62 -13.93 2.45 14.23
C ARG A 62 -12.76 1.55 13.82
N PRO A 63 -12.81 0.22 14.10
CA PRO A 63 -11.78 -0.70 13.62
C PRO A 63 -11.56 -0.60 12.11
N ALA A 64 -10.29 -0.52 11.72
CA ALA A 64 -9.87 -0.46 10.33
C ALA A 64 -9.92 -1.85 9.68
N ASN A 65 -10.47 -1.93 8.46
CA ASN A 65 -10.61 -3.16 7.71
C ASN A 65 -9.83 -3.08 6.37
N PRO A 66 -8.77 -3.87 6.15
CA PRO A 66 -7.95 -3.77 4.96
C PRO A 66 -8.69 -4.13 3.67
N TRP A 67 -9.83 -4.82 3.74
CA TRP A 67 -10.66 -5.18 2.59
C TRP A 67 -11.68 -4.11 2.20
N LEU A 68 -11.90 -3.09 3.05
CA LEU A 68 -12.71 -1.93 2.67
C LEU A 68 -11.83 -0.92 1.91
N ILE A 69 -12.32 -0.47 0.75
CA ILE A 69 -11.60 0.46 -0.13
C ILE A 69 -11.17 1.72 0.63
N GLN A 70 -12.10 2.36 1.34
CA GLN A 70 -11.82 3.59 2.08
C GLN A 70 -10.69 3.42 3.10
N ASP A 71 -10.78 2.39 3.95
CA ASP A 71 -9.80 2.11 5.00
C ASP A 71 -8.43 1.78 4.43
N ALA A 72 -8.40 0.96 3.36
CA ALA A 72 -7.18 0.54 2.70
C ALA A 72 -6.43 1.74 2.10
N PHE A 73 -7.14 2.68 1.47
CA PHE A 73 -6.52 3.88 0.90
C PHE A 73 -6.19 4.95 1.94
N ILE A 74 -6.92 5.05 3.06
CA ILE A 74 -6.49 5.85 4.21
C ILE A 74 -5.19 5.29 4.79
N ALA A 75 -5.09 3.98 4.97
CA ALA A 75 -3.85 3.32 5.40
C ALA A 75 -2.70 3.57 4.42
N SER A 76 -2.97 3.51 3.12
CA SER A 76 -1.99 3.82 2.08
C SER A 76 -1.49 5.26 2.16
N ALA A 77 -2.41 6.23 2.27
CA ALA A 77 -2.09 7.65 2.42
C ALA A 77 -1.23 7.91 3.68
N VAL A 78 -1.61 7.30 4.81
CA VAL A 78 -0.85 7.34 6.05
C VAL A 78 0.59 6.81 5.86
N LYS A 79 0.75 5.63 5.26
CA LYS A 79 2.06 5.01 5.02
C LYS A 79 2.93 5.84 4.06
N LEU A 80 2.33 6.39 3.00
CA LEU A 80 3.03 7.25 2.04
C LEU A 80 3.46 8.57 2.69
N ALA A 81 2.62 9.17 3.51
CA ALA A 81 2.93 10.38 4.26
C ALA A 81 4.12 10.17 5.21
N ASP A 82 4.15 9.04 5.94
CA ASP A 82 5.28 8.68 6.82
C ASP A 82 6.59 8.49 6.05
N ALA A 83 6.51 8.09 4.78
CA ALA A 83 7.65 7.97 3.89
C ALA A 83 8.09 9.30 3.25
N GLY A 84 7.38 10.40 3.53
CA GLY A 84 7.71 11.76 3.12
C GLY A 84 6.80 12.34 2.03
N ALA A 85 5.82 11.61 1.52
CA ALA A 85 4.95 12.10 0.43
C ALA A 85 4.14 13.36 0.81
N ALA A 86 3.95 13.63 2.11
CA ALA A 86 3.21 14.80 2.59
C ALA A 86 3.85 16.15 2.18
N SER A 87 5.12 16.17 1.77
CA SER A 87 5.76 17.39 1.23
C SER A 87 5.38 17.70 -0.22
N GLN A 88 4.56 16.85 -0.86
CA GLN A 88 3.96 17.08 -2.18
C GLN A 88 4.95 17.57 -3.24
N ASN A 89 6.10 16.91 -3.30
CA ASN A 89 7.07 17.13 -4.37
C ASN A 89 7.49 15.80 -4.95
N TYR A 90 7.80 15.83 -6.24
CA TYR A 90 8.09 14.67 -7.06
C TYR A 90 9.13 13.74 -6.44
N SER A 91 10.22 14.28 -5.88
CA SER A 91 11.30 13.47 -5.31
C SER A 91 10.85 12.71 -4.06
N ALA A 92 10.12 13.37 -3.17
CA ALA A 92 9.58 12.77 -1.95
C ALA A 92 8.51 11.72 -2.25
N GLU A 93 7.61 11.99 -3.20
CA GLU A 93 6.56 11.07 -3.63
C GLU A 93 7.15 9.83 -4.33
N ARG A 94 8.13 10.02 -5.22
CA ARG A 94 8.85 8.91 -5.85
C ARG A 94 9.53 8.02 -4.81
N LYS A 95 10.22 8.63 -3.83
CA LYS A 95 10.84 7.89 -2.72
C LYS A 95 9.78 7.13 -1.91
N ALA A 96 8.66 7.77 -1.58
CA ALA A 96 7.57 7.16 -0.83
C ALA A 96 6.95 5.97 -1.59
N ALA A 97 6.74 6.08 -2.90
CA ALA A 97 6.26 5.00 -3.74
C ALA A 97 7.23 3.79 -3.73
N LEU A 98 8.54 4.03 -3.85
CA LEU A 98 9.55 2.97 -3.75
C LEU A 98 9.60 2.34 -2.35
N ILE A 99 9.46 3.12 -1.28
CA ILE A 99 9.36 2.59 0.09
C ILE A 99 8.08 1.77 0.26
N TYR A 100 6.97 2.20 -0.34
CA TYR A 100 5.71 1.47 -0.27
C TYR A 100 5.85 0.07 -0.86
N TYR A 101 6.51 -0.02 -2.01
CA TYR A 101 6.71 -1.24 -2.80
C TYR A 101 7.83 -2.14 -2.27
N ALA A 102 9.02 -1.58 -2.01
CA ALA A 102 10.25 -2.33 -1.73
C ALA A 102 10.73 -2.21 -0.28
N GLY A 103 10.05 -1.43 0.58
CA GLY A 103 10.45 -1.21 1.97
C GLY A 103 11.88 -0.68 2.06
N GLY A 104 12.73 -1.32 2.88
CA GLY A 104 14.14 -0.94 3.02
C GLY A 104 14.99 -1.08 1.74
N GLY A 105 14.51 -1.82 0.74
CA GLY A 105 15.15 -1.96 -0.56
C GLY A 105 14.88 -0.81 -1.54
N TRP A 106 14.18 0.25 -1.12
CA TRP A 106 13.72 1.34 -1.99
C TRP A 106 14.82 1.99 -2.86
N ASN A 107 16.07 2.02 -2.39
CA ASN A 107 17.18 2.62 -3.12
C ASN A 107 17.87 1.66 -4.11
N ASN A 108 17.34 0.46 -4.32
CA ASN A 108 17.87 -0.49 -5.29
C ASN A 108 17.45 -0.08 -6.72
N PRO A 109 18.40 0.16 -7.65
CA PRO A 109 18.09 0.53 -9.03
C PRO A 109 17.21 -0.47 -9.78
N LEU A 110 17.21 -1.74 -9.38
CA LEU A 110 16.33 -2.77 -9.96
C LEU A 110 14.84 -2.44 -9.84
N TYR A 111 14.45 -1.57 -8.90
CA TYR A 111 13.06 -1.19 -8.69
C TYR A 111 12.68 0.15 -9.33
N TRP A 112 13.62 0.90 -9.92
CA TRP A 112 13.30 2.22 -10.48
C TRP A 112 12.27 2.18 -11.61
N ALA A 113 12.20 1.09 -12.37
CA ALA A 113 11.17 0.92 -13.40
C ALA A 113 9.74 0.96 -12.82
N TYR A 114 9.54 0.60 -11.54
CA TYR A 114 8.25 0.69 -10.88
C TYR A 114 7.73 2.13 -10.81
N THR A 115 8.62 3.11 -10.62
CA THR A 115 8.25 4.53 -10.58
C THR A 115 8.46 5.23 -11.91
N ASP A 116 9.52 4.91 -12.65
CA ASP A 116 10.07 5.77 -13.71
C ASP A 116 9.93 5.20 -15.13
N ALA A 117 9.35 4.01 -15.30
CA ALA A 117 9.13 3.47 -16.63
C ALA A 117 8.15 4.36 -17.41
N ARG A 118 8.55 4.80 -18.61
CA ARG A 118 7.67 5.62 -19.47
C ARG A 118 6.38 4.86 -19.82
N GLY A 119 5.26 5.55 -19.72
CA GLY A 119 3.90 5.10 -20.03
C GLY A 119 3.25 4.23 -18.96
N VAL A 120 4.02 3.66 -18.02
CA VAL A 120 3.50 2.65 -17.06
C VAL A 120 4.03 2.80 -15.63
N GLY A 121 5.06 3.61 -15.41
CA GLY A 121 5.63 3.87 -14.10
C GLY A 121 4.71 4.77 -13.28
N ILE A 122 4.66 4.53 -11.97
CA ILE A 122 3.71 5.21 -11.08
C ILE A 122 3.87 6.74 -11.11
N MET A 123 5.10 7.25 -11.24
CA MET A 123 5.31 8.69 -11.26
C MET A 123 4.85 9.30 -12.59
N ASP A 124 5.00 8.59 -13.70
CA ASP A 124 4.50 9.02 -15.01
C ASP A 124 2.97 9.01 -15.06
N LEU A 125 2.35 7.98 -14.50
CA LEU A 125 0.90 7.90 -14.32
C LEU A 125 0.40 9.03 -13.40
N SER A 126 1.06 9.27 -12.26
CA SER A 126 0.67 10.34 -11.33
C SER A 126 0.75 11.73 -11.97
N THR A 127 1.80 11.98 -12.77
CA THR A 127 1.96 13.25 -13.50
C THR A 127 0.88 13.41 -14.56
N THR A 128 0.51 12.31 -15.24
CA THR A 128 -0.58 12.30 -16.22
C THR A 128 -1.92 12.62 -15.55
N TYR A 129 -2.23 11.96 -14.42
CA TYR A 129 -3.46 12.23 -13.68
C TYR A 129 -3.50 13.64 -13.10
N GLN A 130 -2.40 14.17 -12.59
CA GLN A 130 -2.35 15.55 -12.11
C GLN A 130 -2.67 16.52 -13.25
N ARG A 131 -2.08 16.34 -14.43
CA ARG A 131 -2.39 17.15 -15.60
C ARG A 131 -3.87 17.07 -16.00
N ASP A 132 -4.45 15.88 -15.96
CA ASP A 132 -5.86 15.69 -16.29
C ASP A 132 -6.76 16.39 -15.25
N ILE A 133 -6.39 16.38 -13.96
CA ILE A 133 -7.07 17.12 -12.90
C ILE A 133 -6.95 18.63 -13.14
N ASP A 134 -5.75 19.13 -13.43
CA ASP A 134 -5.52 20.57 -13.67
C ASP A 134 -6.40 21.10 -14.82
N ILE A 135 -6.54 20.31 -15.91
CA ILE A 135 -7.44 20.63 -17.02
C ILE A 135 -8.90 20.71 -16.56
N LEU A 136 -9.35 19.78 -15.71
CA LEU A 136 -10.73 19.75 -15.20
C LEU A 136 -11.01 20.87 -14.20
N GLU A 137 -10.02 21.27 -13.41
CA GLU A 137 -10.11 22.34 -12.42
C GLU A 137 -9.87 23.74 -13.01
N GLY A 138 -9.33 23.82 -14.23
CA GLY A 138 -9.01 25.08 -14.91
C GLY A 138 -7.74 25.75 -14.38
N ASN A 139 -6.80 24.96 -13.87
CA ASN A 139 -5.49 25.40 -13.38
C ASN A 139 -4.42 25.42 -14.49
#